data_AF-A0A1H8AL05-F1
#
_entry.id   AF-A0A1H8AL05-F1
#
_cell.length_a   1.000
_cell.length_b   1.000
_cell.length_c   1.000
_cell.angle_alpha   90.00
_cell.angle_beta   90.00
_cell.angle_gamma   90.00
#
_symmetry.space_group_name_H-M   'P 1'
#
loop_
_entity.id
_entity.type
_entity.pdbx_description
1 polymer ?
#
loop_
_entity_poly.entity_id
_entity_poly.type
_entity_poly.pdbx_seq_one_letter_code
_entity_poly.pdbx_strand_id
1 'polypeptide(L)' 'MAKQPEALATFAASARNAGKKPKDIGLEATPETKGIPTDSQKKDAAARKVLREGVLHKDQGADEAIDALPDRTRTKKR' A
#
# COMPACT_ATOMS: atom_id res chain seq x y z
N MET A 1 -12.77 -24.67 -3.71
CA MET A 1 -13.56 -23.73 -4.53
C MET A 1 -13.73 -22.43 -3.73
N ALA A 2 -12.73 -21.53 -3.74
CA ALA A 2 -12.83 -20.22 -3.08
C ALA A 2 -13.38 -19.23 -4.12
N LYS A 3 -14.69 -19.02 -4.12
CA LYS A 3 -15.41 -18.34 -5.22
C LYS A 3 -15.94 -16.94 -4.88
N GLN A 4 -15.64 -16.40 -3.70
CA GLN A 4 -16.19 -15.11 -3.24
C GLN A 4 -15.17 -14.31 -2.40
N PRO A 5 -14.20 -13.63 -3.05
CA PRO A 5 -13.27 -12.74 -2.35
C PRO A 5 -13.97 -11.60 -1.60
N GLU A 6 -15.18 -11.23 -2.01
CA GLU A 6 -15.99 -10.17 -1.39
C GLU A 6 -16.51 -10.57 0.00
N ALA A 7 -16.82 -11.86 0.19
CA ALA A 7 -17.27 -12.39 1.48
C ALA A 7 -16.15 -12.30 2.54
N LEU A 8 -14.91 -12.58 2.13
CA LEU A 8 -13.73 -12.45 3.00
C LEU A 8 -13.40 -10.98 3.31
N ALA A 9 -13.51 -10.10 2.31
CA ALA A 9 -13.33 -8.66 2.51
C ALA A 9 -14.37 -8.09 3.49
N THR A 10 -15.64 -8.50 3.34
CA THR A 10 -16.74 -8.09 4.23
C THR A 10 -16.53 -8.60 5.65
N PHE A 11 -16.08 -9.85 5.80
CA PHE A 11 -15.77 -10.43 7.10
C PHE A 11 -14.66 -9.63 7.81
N ALA A 12 -13.54 -9.39 7.14
CA ALA A 12 -12.43 -8.61 7.68
C ALA A 12 -12.83 -7.17 8.04
N ALA A 13 -13.66 -6.52 7.22
CA ALA A 13 -14.16 -5.17 7.48
C ALA A 13 -15.13 -5.12 8.67
N SER A 14 -16.00 -6.13 8.84
CA SER A 14 -16.92 -6.23 9.98
C SER A 14 -16.19 -6.55 11.29
N ALA A 15 -15.14 -7.39 11.26
CA ALA A 15 -14.32 -7.72 12.42
C ALA A 15 -13.65 -6.46 13.02
N ARG A 16 -13.22 -5.52 12.16
CA ARG A 16 -12.64 -4.24 12.57
C ARG A 16 -13.67 -3.24 13.11
N ASN A 17 -14.97 -3.45 12.86
CA ASN A 17 -16.07 -2.56 13.22
C ASN A 17 -17.05 -3.19 14.23
N ALA A 18 -16.53 -3.95 15.20
CA ALA A 18 -17.32 -4.59 16.26
C ALA A 18 -18.47 -5.47 15.74
N GLY A 19 -18.26 -6.17 14.63
CA GLY A 19 -19.24 -7.09 14.04
C GLY A 19 -20.38 -6.42 13.28
N LYS A 20 -20.38 -5.09 13.13
CA LYS A 20 -21.36 -4.41 12.26
C LYS A 20 -20.92 -4.50 10.81
N LYS A 21 -21.83 -4.99 9.97
CA LYS A 21 -21.69 -4.94 8.51
C LYS A 21 -21.53 -3.46 8.10
N PRO A 22 -20.45 -3.09 7.39
CA PRO A 22 -20.28 -1.73 6.90
C PRO A 22 -21.49 -1.31 6.05
N LYS A 23 -21.92 -0.05 6.18
CA LYS A 23 -23.04 0.49 5.39
C LYS A 23 -22.72 0.50 3.88
N ASP A 24 -21.44 0.66 3.55
CA ASP A 24 -20.90 0.54 2.21
C ASP A 24 -20.05 -0.72 2.10
N ILE A 25 -20.52 -1.69 1.33
CA ILE A 25 -19.68 -2.81 0.85
C ILE A 25 -19.34 -2.46 -0.58
N GLY A 26 -18.41 -1.51 -0.71
CA GLY A 26 -18.07 -0.94 -2.00
C GLY A 26 -17.38 -1.97 -2.90
N LEU A 27 -17.97 -2.23 -4.07
CA LEU A 27 -17.24 -2.70 -5.25
C LEU A 27 -16.20 -1.65 -5.71
N GLU A 28 -16.33 -0.43 -5.20
CA GLU A 28 -15.43 0.70 -5.44
C GLU A 28 -14.44 0.88 -4.29
N ALA A 29 -13.23 1.33 -4.64
CA ALA A 29 -12.19 1.55 -3.64
C ALA A 29 -12.46 2.85 -2.84
N THR A 30 -12.49 2.72 -1.52
CA THR A 30 -12.63 3.83 -0.57
C THR A 30 -11.36 4.69 -0.52
N PRO A 31 -11.36 5.93 -0.01
CA PRO A 31 -10.15 6.74 0.12
C PRO A 31 -8.97 6.04 0.81
N GLU A 32 -9.25 5.16 1.78
CA GLU A 32 -8.27 4.40 2.54
C GLU A 32 -7.65 3.26 1.70
N THR A 33 -8.43 2.68 0.78
CA THR A 33 -8.09 1.47 0.01
C THR A 33 -7.77 1.75 -1.47
N LYS A 34 -8.16 2.92 -1.99
CA LYS A 34 -7.89 3.37 -3.36
C LYS A 34 -6.39 3.43 -3.61
N GLY A 35 -5.90 3.27 -4.83
CA GLY A 35 -4.48 3.51 -5.10
C GLY A 35 -4.08 4.95 -4.75
N ILE A 36 -2.86 5.15 -4.23
CA ILE A 36 -2.29 6.50 -4.10
C ILE A 36 -1.82 6.92 -5.50
N PRO A 37 -2.29 8.05 -6.04
CA PRO A 37 -1.76 8.58 -7.30
C PRO A 37 -0.25 8.80 -7.20
N THR A 38 0.48 8.35 -8.21
CA THR A 38 1.93 8.34 -8.21
C THR A 38 2.46 8.24 -9.64
N ASP A 39 3.72 8.59 -9.81
CA ASP A 39 4.46 8.40 -11.05
C ASP A 39 5.09 6.99 -11.08
N SER A 40 4.76 6.19 -12.11
CA SER A 40 5.31 4.84 -12.29
C SER A 40 6.82 4.86 -12.51
N GLN A 41 7.37 5.87 -13.21
CA GLN A 41 8.81 5.94 -13.45
C GLN A 41 9.60 6.17 -12.16
N LYS A 42 9.06 6.99 -11.25
CA LYS A 42 9.67 7.21 -9.93
C LYS A 42 9.66 5.95 -9.07
N LYS A 43 8.59 5.16 -9.14
CA LYS A 43 8.52 3.85 -8.46
C LYS A 43 9.57 2.88 -8.97
N ASP A 44 9.69 2.78 -10.30
CA ASP A 44 10.68 1.90 -10.92
C ASP A 44 12.12 2.30 -10.55
N ALA A 45 12.40 3.60 -10.54
CA ALA A 45 13.71 4.12 -10.14
C ALA A 45 14.04 3.79 -8.68
N ALA A 46 13.10 3.98 -7.75
CA ALA A 46 13.29 3.63 -6.35
C ALA A 46 13.49 2.11 -6.17
N ALA A 47 12.66 1.29 -6.83
CA ALA A 47 12.78 -0.16 -6.77
C ALA A 47 14.13 -0.67 -7.29
N ARG A 48 14.64 -0.09 -8.39
CA ARG A 48 15.96 -0.42 -8.92
C ARG A 48 17.08 -0.11 -7.93
N LYS A 49 16.99 1.00 -7.20
CA LYS A 49 17.98 1.35 -6.16
C LYS A 49 17.97 0.34 -5.02
N VAL A 50 16.79 -0.01 -4.49
CA VAL A 50 16.64 -1.03 -3.45
C VAL A 50 17.26 -2.37 -3.87
N LEU A 51 16.92 -2.84 -5.08
CA LEU A 51 17.45 -4.10 -5.59
C LEU A 51 18.97 -4.04 -5.79
N ARG A 52 19.48 -2.92 -6.31
CA ARG A 52 20.92 -2.74 -6.53
C ARG A 52 21.69 -2.67 -5.22
N GLU A 53 21.18 -1.95 -4.23
CA GLU A 53 21.79 -1.83 -2.91
C GLU A 53 21.82 -3.18 -2.18
N GLY A 54 20.73 -3.96 -2.24
CA GLY A 54 20.69 -5.30 -1.66
C GLY A 54 21.71 -6.27 -2.28
N VAL A 55 22.04 -6.10 -3.57
CA VAL A 55 23.06 -6.91 -4.27
C VAL A 55 24.47 -6.40 -4.02
N LEU A 56 24.69 -5.09 -4.06
CA LEU A 56 26.02 -4.49 -3.95
C LEU A 56 26.48 -4.34 -2.49
N HIS A 57 25.57 -4.45 -1.53
CA HIS A 57 25.80 -4.16 -0.12
C HIS A 57 26.45 -2.78 0.11
N LYS A 58 26.04 -1.81 -0.71
CA LYS A 58 26.52 -0.43 -0.69
C LYS A 58 25.33 0.50 -0.86
N ASP A 59 25.36 1.61 -0.14
CA ASP A 59 24.36 2.67 -0.25
C ASP A 59 24.20 3.14 -1.71
N GLN A 60 22.98 3.09 -2.22
CA GLN A 60 22.58 3.62 -3.53
C GLN A 60 21.51 4.71 -3.42
N GLY A 61 21.30 5.22 -2.21
CA GLY A 61 20.25 6.16 -1.84
C GLY A 61 18.87 5.57 -2.05
N ALA A 62 18.68 4.31 -1.66
CA ALA A 62 17.40 3.62 -1.75
C ALA A 62 16.37 4.22 -0.78
N ASP A 63 16.79 4.52 0.45
CA ASP A 63 15.92 5.08 1.49
C ASP A 63 15.39 6.46 1.09
N GLU A 64 16.22 7.36 0.56
CA GLU A 64 15.78 8.68 0.10
C GLU A 64 14.84 8.58 -1.11
N ALA A 65 15.09 7.61 -2.00
CA ALA A 65 14.21 7.37 -3.15
C ALA A 65 12.84 6.83 -2.73
N ILE A 66 12.79 6.01 -1.67
CA ILE A 66 11.54 5.55 -1.06
C ILE A 66 10.87 6.71 -0.31
N ASP A 67 11.62 7.54 0.41
CA ASP A 67 11.14 8.72 1.15
C ASP A 67 10.46 9.76 0.26
N ALA A 68 10.93 9.91 -0.98
CA ALA A 68 10.33 10.80 -1.97
C ALA A 68 8.99 10.29 -2.55
N LEU A 69 8.63 9.01 -2.35
CA LEU A 69 7.38 8.45 -2.86
C LEU A 69 6.19 8.74 -1.92
N PRO A 70 4.97 8.93 -2.49
CA PRO A 70 3.77 9.05 -1.68
C PRO A 70 3.54 7.82 -0.81
N ASP A 71 3.39 8.03 0.50
CA ASP A 71 3.14 6.97 1.49
C ASP A 71 2.04 7.42 2.47
N ARG A 72 1.02 6.58 2.64
CA ARG A 72 -0.09 6.80 3.57
C ARG A 72 0.27 6.57 5.04
N THR A 73 1.33 5.81 5.30
CA THR A 73 1.73 5.35 6.63
C THR A 73 2.76 6.27 7.29
N ARG A 74 3.42 7.12 6.49
CA ARG A 74 4.32 8.17 6.99
C ARG A 74 3.53 9.29 7.66
N THR A 75 3.23 9.09 8.94
CA THR A 75 2.87 10.21 9.83
C THR A 75 4.13 11.07 9.99
N LYS A 76 4.06 12.37 9.63
CA LYS A 76 5.18 13.30 9.80
C LYS A 76 5.63 13.34 11.26
N LYS A 77 6.67 12.58 11.60
CA LYS A 77 7.60 12.83 12.70
C LYS A 77 8.95 12.21 12.33
N ARG A 78 9.82 13.04 11.76
CA ARG A 78 11.25 13.00 11.99
C ARG A 78 11.71 14.45 12.13
#